data_AF-A0ABC8CU75-F1
#
_entry.id   AF-A0ABC8CU75-F1
#
_cell.length_a   1.000
_cell.length_b   1.000
_cell.length_c   1.000
_cell.angle_alpha   90.00
_cell.angle_beta   90.00
_cell.angle_gamma   90.00
#
_symmetry.space_group_name_H-M   'P 1'
#
loop_
_entity.id
_entity.type
_entity.pdbx_description
1 polymer ?
#
loop_
_entity_poly.entity_id
_entity_poly.type
_entity_poly.pdbx_seq_one_letter_code
_entity_poly.pdbx_strand_id
1 'polypeptide(L)'
;MLEKYVGDLQGFINFMEKEHGQIITYDEINNIILVDENKSYCVCPITQCINGKKVSPVLCNCSVSMTQKMISKITGKKTKSRVVASILRGDKSCVYEIKL
;
A
#
# COMPACT_ATOMS: atom_id res chain seq x y z
N MET A 1 13.23 9.74 5.72
CA MET A 1 12.41 8.83 6.56
C MET A 1 12.49 7.37 6.08
N LEU A 2 12.29 7.07 4.79
CA LEU A 2 12.41 5.72 4.22
C LEU A 2 13.86 5.17 4.14
N GLU A 3 14.87 6.05 4.10
CA GLU A 3 16.27 5.66 3.84
C GLU A 3 16.87 4.70 4.87
N LYS A 4 16.49 4.84 6.14
CA LYS A 4 16.94 3.94 7.21
C LYS A 4 16.47 2.49 7.06
N TYR A 5 15.50 2.23 6.18
CA TYR A 5 14.96 0.90 5.93
C TYR A 5 15.46 0.28 4.63
N VAL A 6 16.37 0.94 3.89
CA VAL A 6 16.94 0.35 2.68
C VAL A 6 17.73 -0.91 3.04
N GLY A 7 17.37 -2.04 2.42
CA GLY A 7 17.90 -3.36 2.76
C GLY A 7 17.20 -4.05 3.93
N ASP A 8 16.30 -3.37 4.63
CA ASP A 8 15.58 -3.88 5.81
C ASP A 8 14.06 -3.84 5.61
N LEU A 9 13.55 -4.80 4.83
CA LEU A 9 12.12 -4.93 4.56
C LEU A 9 11.33 -5.22 5.85
N GLN A 10 11.85 -6.06 6.74
CA GLN A 10 11.15 -6.42 7.96
C GLN A 10 11.03 -5.23 8.91
N GLY A 11 12.09 -4.43 9.08
CA GLY A 11 12.04 -3.21 9.87
C GLY A 11 11.06 -2.18 9.32
N PHE A 12 10.94 -2.07 7.99
CA PHE A 12 9.91 -1.25 7.35
C PHE A 12 8.51 -1.77 7.65
N ILE A 13 8.27 -3.08 7.50
CA ILE A 13 6.97 -3.70 7.79
C ILE A 13 6.57 -3.40 9.24
N ASN A 14 7.44 -3.70 10.19
CA ASN A 14 7.19 -3.47 11.62
C ASN A 14 6.85 -2.00 11.92
N PHE A 15 7.52 -1.05 11.24
CA PHE A 15 7.22 0.37 11.37
C PHE A 15 5.82 0.72 10.85
N MET A 16 5.45 0.21 9.67
CA MET A 16 4.13 0.49 9.07
C MET A 16 3.00 -0.13 9.89
N GLU A 17 3.18 -1.35 10.40
CA GLU A 17 2.18 -1.99 11.25
C GLU A 17 2.02 -1.25 12.59
N LYS A 18 3.13 -0.82 13.21
CA LYS A 18 3.09 -0.12 14.51
C LYS A 18 2.58 1.31 14.42
N GLU A 19 3.09 2.11 13.48
CA GLU A 19 2.82 3.55 13.43
C GLU A 19 1.60 3.89 12.57
N HIS A 20 1.28 3.06 11.59
CA HIS A 20 0.17 3.29 10.66
C HIS A 20 -0.95 2.25 10.81
N GLY A 21 -0.78 1.21 11.63
CA GLY A 21 -1.80 0.19 11.88
C GLY A 21 -2.10 -0.69 10.67
N GLN A 22 -1.24 -0.69 9.65
CA GLN A 22 -1.39 -1.54 8.48
C GLN A 22 -1.20 -3.01 8.86
N ILE A 23 -1.68 -3.92 8.03
CA ILE A 23 -1.36 -5.36 8.13
C ILE A 23 -0.60 -5.71 6.86
N ILE A 24 0.65 -6.17 7.01
CA ILE A 24 1.49 -6.49 5.86
C ILE A 24 1.93 -7.94 5.94
N THR A 25 1.59 -8.72 4.90
CA THR A 25 2.02 -10.11 4.78
C THR A 25 3.00 -10.23 3.64
N TYR A 26 4.08 -10.99 3.86
CA TYR A 26 5.08 -11.28 2.85
C TYR A 26 5.16 -12.79 2.60
N ASP A 27 4.79 -13.19 1.40
CA ASP A 27 4.99 -14.54 0.87
C ASP A 27 6.35 -14.59 0.16
N GLU A 28 7.35 -15.11 0.87
CA GLU A 28 8.72 -15.26 0.36
C GLU A 28 8.82 -16.25 -0.81
N ILE A 29 7.97 -17.28 -0.83
CA ILE A 29 7.98 -18.32 -1.85
C ILE A 29 7.56 -17.71 -3.18
N ASN A 30 6.45 -16.97 -3.18
CA ASN A 30 5.89 -16.35 -4.38
C ASN A 30 6.42 -14.94 -4.65
N ASN A 31 7.22 -14.38 -3.74
CA ASN A 31 7.73 -13.00 -3.78
C ASN A 31 6.58 -11.97 -3.86
N ILE A 32 5.54 -12.16 -3.05
CA ILE A 32 4.35 -11.31 -3.03
C ILE A 32 4.21 -10.65 -1.65
N ILE A 33 4.06 -9.33 -1.64
CA ILE A 33 3.73 -8.54 -0.46
C ILE A 33 2.29 -8.06 -0.60
N LEU A 34 1.43 -8.40 0.36
CA LEU A 34 0.10 -7.83 0.49
C LEU A 34 0.11 -6.77 1.59
N VAL A 35 -0.34 -5.57 1.25
CA VAL A 35 -0.46 -4.43 2.16
C VAL A 35 -1.94 -4.11 2.31
N ASP A 36 -2.50 -4.39 3.49
CA ASP A 36 -3.84 -3.94 3.87
C ASP A 36 -3.72 -2.67 4.71
N GLU A 37 -4.41 -1.61 4.29
CA GLU A 37 -4.50 -0.37 5.07
C GLU A 37 -5.17 -0.57 6.43
N ASN A 38 -5.94 -1.66 6.58
CA ASN A 38 -6.61 -2.09 7.81
C ASN A 38 -7.47 -0.98 8.43
N LYS A 39 -8.20 -0.28 7.57
CA LYS A 39 -9.10 0.82 7.92
C LYS A 39 -10.39 0.69 7.12
N SER A 40 -11.50 0.98 7.77
CA SER A 40 -12.85 0.99 7.17
C SER A 40 -13.17 2.27 6.41
N TYR A 41 -12.22 3.20 6.27
CA TYR A 41 -12.38 4.46 5.56
C TYR A 41 -11.18 4.75 4.65
N CYS A 42 -11.41 5.54 3.59
CA CYS A 42 -10.35 5.88 2.66
C CYS A 42 -9.42 6.94 3.27
N VAL A 43 -8.14 6.60 3.45
CA VAL A 43 -7.10 7.51 3.96
C VAL A 43 -6.50 8.42 2.89
N CYS A 44 -6.92 8.30 1.63
CA CYS A 44 -6.32 9.05 0.54
C CYS A 44 -6.61 10.56 0.71
N PRO A 45 -5.59 11.42 0.84
CA PRO A 45 -5.80 12.85 1.05
C PRO A 45 -6.53 13.48 -0.14
N ILE A 46 -6.31 12.96 -1.34
CA ILE A 46 -7.01 13.42 -2.55
C ILE A 46 -8.51 13.24 -2.38
N THR A 47 -8.98 12.07 -1.92
CA THR A 47 -10.42 11.82 -1.71
C THR A 47 -11.03 12.72 -0.64
N GLN A 48 -10.26 13.11 0.37
CA GLN A 48 -10.70 14.05 1.41
C GLN A 48 -10.89 15.46 0.84
N CYS A 49 -10.02 15.90 -0.08
CA CYS A 49 -10.14 17.21 -0.73
C CYS A 49 -11.31 17.31 -1.71
N ILE A 50 -11.83 16.19 -2.22
CA ILE A 50 -12.85 16.19 -3.30
C ILE A 50 -14.30 16.35 -2.77
N ASN A 51 -14.48 16.50 -1.44
CA ASN A 51 -15.72 16.90 -0.75
C ASN A 51 -17.02 16.33 -1.33
N GLY A 52 -17.13 14.99 -1.40
CA GLY A 52 -18.36 14.31 -1.80
C GLY A 52 -18.62 14.21 -3.31
N LYS A 53 -17.74 14.72 -4.18
CA LYS A 53 -17.86 14.45 -5.63
C LYS A 53 -17.48 13.00 -5.92
N LYS A 54 -18.11 12.41 -6.94
CA LYS A 54 -17.77 11.05 -7.40
C LYS A 54 -16.31 11.00 -7.85
N VAL A 55 -15.54 10.12 -7.23
CA VAL A 55 -14.12 9.88 -7.56
C VAL A 55 -14.00 8.56 -8.28
N SER A 56 -13.31 8.55 -9.42
CA SER A 56 -13.06 7.31 -10.16
C SER A 56 -12.15 6.37 -9.34
N PRO A 57 -12.50 5.09 -9.17
CA PRO A 57 -11.63 4.12 -8.51
C PRO A 57 -10.27 3.90 -9.19
N VAL A 58 -10.10 4.36 -10.43
CA VAL A 58 -8.80 4.41 -11.13
C VAL A 58 -7.79 5.24 -10.33
N LEU A 59 -8.25 6.21 -9.52
CA LEU A 59 -7.39 7.00 -8.65
C LEU A 59 -6.58 6.13 -7.66
N CYS A 60 -7.10 4.98 -7.22
CA CYS A 60 -6.38 4.07 -6.33
C CYS A 60 -5.05 3.57 -6.92
N ASN A 61 -4.87 3.65 -8.24
CA ASN A 61 -3.59 3.36 -8.89
C ASN A 61 -2.46 4.30 -8.40
N CYS A 62 -2.80 5.51 -7.96
CA CYS A 62 -1.83 6.43 -7.35
C CYS A 62 -1.28 5.85 -6.03
N SER A 63 -2.16 5.40 -5.14
CA SER A 63 -1.79 4.83 -3.84
C SER A 63 -0.93 3.56 -4.00
N VAL A 64 -1.37 2.60 -4.82
CA VAL A 64 -0.61 1.36 -5.04
C VAL A 64 0.76 1.63 -5.69
N SER A 65 0.84 2.61 -6.61
CA SER A 65 2.12 3.01 -7.22
C SER A 65 3.07 3.65 -6.21
N MET A 66 2.54 4.38 -5.23
CA MET A 66 3.35 4.95 -4.16
C MET A 66 3.92 3.84 -3.26
N THR A 67 3.09 2.90 -2.83
CA THR A 67 3.50 1.71 -2.06
C THR A 67 4.53 0.88 -2.81
N GLN A 68 4.31 0.65 -4.10
CA GLN A 68 5.25 -0.04 -4.99
C GLN A 68 6.63 0.62 -5.02
N LYS A 69 6.69 1.95 -5.14
CA LYS A 69 7.95 2.71 -5.17
C LYS A 69 8.70 2.63 -3.84
N MET A 70 7.99 2.68 -2.72
CA MET A 70 8.60 2.51 -1.40
C MET A 70 9.24 1.12 -1.27
N ILE A 71 8.49 0.07 -1.57
CA ILE A 71 8.98 -1.31 -1.49
C ILE A 71 10.12 -1.55 -2.47
N SER A 72 10.04 -1.03 -3.70
CA SER A 72 11.15 -1.12 -4.67
C SER A 72 12.42 -0.45 -4.13
N LYS A 73 12.31 0.74 -3.53
CA LYS A 73 13.45 1.44 -2.92
C LYS A 73 14.05 0.64 -1.75
N ILE A 74 13.19 0.09 -0.88
CA ILE A 74 13.61 -0.67 0.31
C ILE A 74 14.31 -1.97 -0.09
N THR A 75 13.73 -2.72 -1.03
CA THR A 75 14.24 -4.04 -1.42
C THR A 75 15.34 -3.98 -2.47
N GLY A 76 15.51 -2.85 -3.17
CA GLY A 76 16.39 -2.74 -4.33
C GLY A 76 15.91 -3.55 -5.55
N LYS A 77 14.70 -4.12 -5.51
CA LYS A 77 14.14 -4.98 -6.57
C LYS A 77 13.19 -4.20 -7.49
N LYS A 78 13.04 -4.68 -8.72
CA LYS A 78 12.06 -4.17 -9.68
C LYS A 78 10.69 -4.78 -9.39
N THR A 79 9.76 -3.97 -8.90
CA THR A 79 8.47 -4.47 -8.46
C THR A 79 7.35 -4.24 -9.48
N LYS A 80 6.28 -5.02 -9.40
CA LYS A 80 4.98 -4.77 -10.04
C LYS A 80 3.90 -4.61 -8.98
N SER A 81 2.83 -3.90 -9.29
CA SER A 81 1.77 -3.63 -8.32
C SER A 81 0.38 -3.70 -8.93
N ARG A 82 -0.62 -4.05 -8.11
CA ARG A 82 -2.03 -3.92 -8.46
C ARG A 82 -2.89 -3.64 -7.22
N VAL A 83 -4.01 -2.94 -7.44
CA VAL A 83 -5.06 -2.75 -6.43
C VAL A 83 -5.90 -4.03 -6.35
N VAL A 84 -5.83 -4.72 -5.23
CA VAL A 84 -6.64 -5.93 -4.96
C VAL A 84 -8.04 -5.53 -4.51
N ALA A 85 -8.15 -4.60 -3.57
CA ALA A 85 -9.41 -4.10 -3.03
C ALA A 85 -9.32 -2.59 -2.78
N SER A 86 -10.44 -1.87 -2.88
CA SER A 86 -10.49 -0.47 -2.43
C SER A 86 -11.88 -0.02 -1.99
N ILE A 87 -11.90 0.85 -0.98
CA ILE A 87 -13.15 1.43 -0.46
C ILE A 87 -13.91 2.22 -1.54
N LEU A 88 -13.21 2.84 -2.49
CA LEU A 88 -13.86 3.51 -3.64
C LEU A 88 -14.60 2.52 -4.57
N ARG A 89 -14.27 1.22 -4.52
CA ARG A 89 -15.00 0.15 -5.23
C ARG A 89 -16.09 -0.49 -4.37
N GLY A 90 -16.23 -0.10 -3.11
CA GLY A 90 -17.17 -0.67 -2.14
C GLY A 90 -16.59 -1.77 -1.26
N ASP A 91 -15.27 -2.00 -1.30
CA ASP A 91 -14.62 -2.99 -0.43
C ASP A 91 -14.49 -2.50 1.02
N LYS A 92 -14.22 -3.44 1.95
CA LYS A 92 -14.11 -3.16 3.40
C LYS A 92 -12.84 -2.39 3.78
N SER A 93 -11.74 -2.60 3.06
CA SER A 93 -10.46 -1.95 3.24
C SER A 93 -9.74 -1.79 1.89
N CYS A 94 -8.70 -0.97 1.85
CA CYS A 94 -7.83 -0.85 0.69
C CYS A 94 -6.68 -1.86 0.81
N VAL A 95 -6.54 -2.73 -0.19
CA VAL A 95 -5.51 -3.78 -0.22
C VAL A 95 -4.71 -3.68 -1.51
N TYR A 96 -3.38 -3.72 -1.38
CA TYR A 96 -2.44 -3.64 -2.48
C TYR A 96 -1.58 -4.90 -2.53
N GLU A 97 -1.36 -5.42 -3.73
CA GLU A 97 -0.41 -6.50 -3.98
C GLU A 97 0.81 -5.94 -4.69
N ILE A 98 1.99 -6.20 -4.12
CA ILE A 98 3.28 -5.85 -4.69
C ILE A 98 4.06 -7.14 -4.95
N LYS A 99 4.36 -7.43 -6.20
CA LYS A 99 5.23 -8.53 -6.60
C LYS A 99 6.66 -8.02 -6.73
N LEU A 100 7.61 -8.66 -6.04
CA LEU A 100 9.04 -8.33 -6.10
C LEU A 100 9.73 -8.87 -7.37
#